data_AF-A0A3C0ILV5-F1
#
_entry.id   AF-A0A3C0ILV5-F1
#
_cell.length_a   1.000
_cell.length_b   1.000
_cell.length_c   1.000
_cell.angle_alpha   90.00
_cell.angle_beta   90.00
_cell.angle_gamma   90.00
#
_symmetry.space_group_name_H-M   'P 1'
#
loop_
_entity.id
_entity.type
_entity.pdbx_description
1 polymer ?
#
loop_
_entity_poly.entity_id
_entity_poly.type
_entity_poly.pdbx_seq_one_letter_code
_entity_poly.pdbx_strand_id
1 'polypeptide(L)' 'MKYYLFRLIIMLFLCCSVLITKAQQRTYENPIIPGFYPDPSVCKVNDTYYLVNSSFEYFPAIP' A
#
# COMPACT_ATOMS: atom_id res chain seq x y z
N MET A 1 2.87 7.16 45.62
CA MET A 1 2.38 6.01 44.81
C MET A 1 1.52 6.42 43.60
N LYS A 2 0.53 7.30 43.73
CA LYS A 2 -0.41 7.67 42.64
C LYS A 2 0.25 8.30 41.39
N TYR A 3 1.33 9.07 41.56
CA TYR A 3 2.08 9.72 40.47
C TYR A 3 2.91 8.72 39.63
N TYR A 4 3.37 7.61 40.21
CA TYR A 4 4.04 6.55 39.46
C TYR A 4 3.06 5.78 38.57
N LEU A 5 1.83 5.55 39.06
CA LEU A 5 0.78 4.90 38.28
C LEU A 5 0.37 5.75 37.06
N PHE A 6 0.18 7.06 37.25
CA PHE A 6 -0.12 7.99 36.16
C PHE A 6 1.02 8.05 35.12
N ARG A 7 2.27 8.08 35.59
CA ARG A 7 3.46 8.08 34.73
C ARG A 7 3.62 6.77 33.94
N LEU A 8 3.26 5.61 34.52
CA LEU A 8 3.27 4.32 33.84
C LEU A 8 2.24 4.27 32.70
N ILE A 9 1.03 4.78 32.94
CA ILE A 9 -0.06 4.80 31.95
C ILE A 9 0.34 5.66 30.74
N ILE A 10 0.92 6.84 30.98
CA ILE A 10 1.42 7.71 29.91
C ILE A 10 2.51 7.01 29.08
N MET A 11 3.47 6.35 29.73
CA MET A 11 4.54 5.62 29.04
C MET A 11 4.00 4.44 28.21
N LEU A 12 3.00 3.72 28.73
CA LEU A 12 2.35 2.61 28.02
C LEU A 12 1.58 3.11 26.79
N PHE A 13 0.86 4.23 26.92
CA PHE A 13 0.11 4.85 25.83
C PHE A 13 1.06 5.37 24.72
N LEU A 14 2.16 6.03 25.11
CA LEU A 14 3.18 6.52 24.19
C LEU A 14 3.85 5.35 23.44
N CYS A 15 4.18 4.26 24.14
CA CYS A 15 4.75 3.05 23.55
C CYS A 15 3.78 2.40 22.55
N CYS A 16 2.49 2.30 22.91
CA CYS A 16 1.46 1.72 22.04
C CYS A 16 1.30 2.51 20.73
N SER A 17 1.35 3.84 20.79
CA SER A 17 1.25 4.68 19.59
C SER A 17 2.40 4.46 18.58
N VAL A 18 3.63 4.21 19.05
CA VAL A 18 4.79 3.93 18.19
C VAL A 18 4.66 2.57 17.49
N LEU A 19 4.10 1.57 18.18
CA LEU A 19 3.86 0.24 17.61
C LEU A 19 2.79 0.28 16.50
N ILE A 20 1.74 1.08 16.69
CA ILE A 20 0.67 1.26 15.70
C ILE A 20 1.22 1.90 14.41
N THR A 21 2.10 2.91 14.51
CA THR A 21 2.69 3.58 13.34
C THR A 21 3.62 2.68 12.53
N LYS A 22 4.38 1.79 13.20
CA LYS A 22 5.28 0.82 12.53
C LYS A 22 4.51 -0.23 11.71
N ALA A 23 3.33 -0.63 12.18
CA ALA A 23 2.50 -1.60 11.47
C ALA A 23 1.94 -1.07 10.13
N GLN A 24 1.90 0.26 9.94
CA GLN A 24 1.29 0.88 8.76
C GLN A 24 2.28 1.19 7.62
N GLN A 25 3.52 0.70 7.69
CA GLN A 25 4.44 0.81 6.56
C GLN A 25 3.99 -0.14 5.44
N ARG A 26 3.20 0.36 4.48
CA ARG A 26 2.82 -0.41 3.29
C ARG A 26 4.01 -0.48 2.33
N THR A 27 4.62 -1.64 2.24
CA THR A 27 5.61 -1.96 1.21
C THR A 27 4.94 -2.69 0.06
N TYR A 28 5.56 -2.65 -1.11
CA TYR A 28 5.17 -3.47 -2.25
C TYR A 28 6.43 -4.14 -2.80
N GLU A 29 6.27 -5.31 -3.38
CA GLU A 29 7.35 -6.07 -4.01
C GLU A 29 7.13 -6.11 -5.51
N ASN A 30 8.22 -5.99 -6.26
CA ASN A 30 8.18 -6.12 -7.71
C ASN A 30 8.37 -7.58 -8.14
N PRO A 31 7.75 -8.02 -9.25
CA PRO A 31 6.86 -7.23 -10.12
C PRO A 31 5.45 -7.08 -9.53
N ILE A 32 4.83 -5.90 -9.72
CA ILE A 32 3.44 -5.63 -9.28
C ILE A 32 2.45 -6.53 -10.02
N ILE A 33 2.65 -6.71 -11.33
CA ILE A 33 1.90 -7.63 -12.18
C ILE A 33 2.92 -8.51 -12.91
N PRO A 34 3.04 -9.81 -12.56
CA PRO A 34 3.91 -10.72 -13.27
C PRO A 34 3.29 -11.16 -14.61
N GLY A 35 4.13 -11.52 -15.59
CA GLY A 35 3.69 -12.04 -16.89
C GLY A 35 3.88 -11.07 -18.04
N PHE A 36 3.10 -11.26 -19.11
CA PHE A 36 3.22 -10.50 -20.36
C PHE A 36 2.18 -9.37 -20.43
N TYR A 37 2.56 -8.21 -19.89
CA TYR A 37 1.79 -6.96 -19.95
C TYR A 37 2.65 -5.87 -20.60
N PRO A 38 2.83 -5.93 -21.93
CA PRO A 38 3.73 -5.05 -22.67
C PRO A 38 3.17 -3.63 -22.80
N ASP A 39 4.07 -2.65 -22.87
CA ASP A 39 3.74 -1.24 -23.12
C ASP A 39 2.65 -0.66 -22.20
N PRO A 40 2.80 -0.74 -20.87
CA PRO A 40 1.76 -0.31 -19.94
C PRO A 40 1.52 1.20 -20.04
N SER A 41 0.27 1.59 -20.24
CA SER A 41 -0.20 2.97 -20.10
C SER A 41 -1.18 3.06 -18.94
N VAL A 42 -1.02 4.05 -18.06
CA VAL A 42 -1.81 4.18 -16.83
C VAL A 42 -2.41 5.59 -16.68
N CYS A 43 -3.65 5.66 -16.20
CA CYS A 43 -4.28 6.92 -15.78
C CYS A 43 -5.06 6.75 -14.47
N LYS A 44 -5.41 7.87 -13.83
CA LYS A 44 -6.19 7.89 -12.59
C LYS A 44 -7.45 8.73 -12.79
N VAL A 45 -8.59 8.19 -12.38
CA VAL A 45 -9.87 8.91 -12.30
C VAL A 45 -10.45 8.70 -10.91
N ASN A 46 -10.64 9.77 -10.15
CA ASN A 46 -11.03 9.72 -8.73
C ASN A 46 -10.06 8.83 -7.93
N ASP A 47 -10.56 7.81 -7.23
CA ASP A 47 -9.74 6.88 -6.44
C ASP A 47 -9.37 5.58 -7.19
N THR A 48 -9.53 5.56 -8.51
CA THR A 48 -9.30 4.37 -9.35
C THR A 48 -8.18 4.61 -10.36
N TYR A 49 -7.28 3.64 -10.47
CA TYR A 49 -6.24 3.59 -11.50
C TYR A 49 -6.67 2.61 -12.60
N TYR A 50 -6.50 3.03 -13.85
CA TYR A 50 -6.74 2.22 -15.05
C TYR A 50 -5.40 1.95 -15.73
N LEU A 51 -5.16 0.71 -16.13
CA LEU A 51 -3.95 0.27 -16.82
C LEU A 51 -4.37 -0.49 -18.07
N VAL A 52 -3.71 -0.21 -19.19
CA VAL A 52 -3.91 -0.91 -20.48
C VAL A 52 -2.56 -1.34 -21.05
N ASN A 53 -2.57 -2.40 -21.86
CA ASN A 53 -1.37 -2.96 -22.50
C ASN A 53 -1.54 -3.17 -24.01
N SER A 54 -0.43 -3.22 -24.73
CA SER A 54 -0.42 -3.63 -26.14
C SER A 54 -0.91 -5.08 -26.27
N SER A 55 -1.84 -5.34 -27.17
CA SER A 55 -2.32 -6.69 -27.49
C SER A 55 -1.69 -7.30 -28.72
N PHE A 56 -0.88 -6.54 -29.47
CA PHE A 56 -0.32 -6.96 -30.76
C PHE A 56 -1.42 -7.60 -31.65
N GLU A 57 -1.16 -8.77 -32.23
CA GLU A 57 -2.11 -9.50 -33.09
C GLU A 57 -3.10 -10.40 -32.30
N TYR A 58 -3.07 -10.40 -30.97
CA TYR A 58 -3.98 -11.21 -30.15
C TYR A 58 -5.40 -10.64 -30.17
N PHE A 59 -6.41 -11.52 -30.24
CA PHE A 59 -7.83 -11.18 -30.25
C PHE A 59 -8.58 -11.88 -29.10
N PRO A 60 -9.53 -11.22 -28.39
CA PRO A 60 -9.93 -9.81 -28.56
C PRO A 60 -8.80 -8.85 -28.23
N ALA A 61 -8.73 -7.74 -28.98
CA ALA A 61 -7.72 -6.72 -28.76
C ALA A 61 -8.09 -5.83 -27.55
N ILE A 62 -7.05 -5.31 -26.89
CA ILE A 62 -7.04 -4.46 -25.68
C ILE A 62 -7.54 -5.18 -24.42
N PRO A 63 -6.63 -5.48 -23.49
CA PRO A 63 -6.86 -5.27 -22.07
C PRO A 63 -6.18 -3.99 -21.59
#